data_AF-A0A7Y2CCB1-F1
#
_entry.id   AF-A0A7Y2CCB1-F1
#
_cell.length_a   1.000
_cell.length_b   1.000
_cell.length_c   1.000
_cell.angle_alpha   90.00
_cell.angle_beta   90.00
_cell.angle_gamma   90.00
#
_symmetry.space_group_name_H-M   'P 1'
#
loop_
_entity.id
_entity.type
_entity.pdbx_description
1 polymer ?
#
loop_
_entity_poly.entity_id
_entity_poly.type
_entity_poly.pdbx_seq_one_letter_code
_entity_poly.pdbx_strand_id
1 'polypeptide(L)'
;MFVGSDVNGINPGTFDMSGGTLDVGDDITVGDTVMGTMTMSNGAASTADDFILNTKSSLTMTGGTLRVGDRLTTAGNANLFVDGGELTVDDDFFLFGDARATVDSGSIIVHDKLRFDDDVLRTGKMTINGGVVRSNEFGYVDVSDVHILRGIVEINGSGAYQVEAFNPGPISSSPVSQLSVPYAQQLIADGYFITSELAPLSLVATSIVVPEFDGRTNVAFTQISLVPEPASATGLLLTGGLLLRRRDLLS
;
A
#
# COMPACT_ATOMS: atom_id res chain seq x y z
N MET A 1 8.95 -23.03 9.46
CA MET A 1 7.75 -23.84 9.12
C MET A 1 7.54 -23.79 7.61
N PHE A 2 7.21 -24.91 6.98
CA PHE A 2 6.98 -24.97 5.53
C PHE A 2 5.56 -25.45 5.22
N VAL A 3 4.85 -24.72 4.36
CA VAL A 3 3.55 -25.10 3.79
C VAL A 3 3.73 -25.23 2.29
N GLY A 4 3.65 -26.45 1.75
CA GLY A 4 3.92 -26.69 0.33
C GLY A 4 5.40 -26.88 -0.01
N SER A 5 6.12 -27.65 0.82
CA SER A 5 7.45 -28.19 0.47
C SER A 5 7.31 -29.70 0.22
N ASP A 6 7.41 -30.09 -1.05
CA ASP A 6 7.42 -31.49 -1.49
C ASP A 6 8.63 -31.69 -2.40
N VAL A 7 9.56 -32.55 -2.00
CA VAL A 7 10.85 -32.80 -2.66
C VAL A 7 10.66 -33.38 -4.08
N ASN A 8 9.46 -33.85 -4.43
CA ASN A 8 9.10 -34.26 -5.81
C ASN A 8 7.90 -33.50 -6.40
N GLY A 9 7.39 -32.54 -5.65
CA GLY A 9 6.62 -31.39 -6.08
C GLY A 9 5.36 -31.63 -6.92
N ILE A 10 4.43 -32.47 -6.47
CA ILE A 10 3.11 -32.59 -7.14
C ILE A 10 1.97 -32.08 -6.27
N ASN A 11 2.11 -32.18 -4.94
CA ASN A 11 0.99 -31.95 -4.03
C ASN A 11 1.08 -30.56 -3.38
N PRO A 12 0.08 -29.68 -3.58
CA PRO A 12 0.01 -28.45 -2.83
C PRO A 12 -0.06 -28.70 -1.32
N GLY A 13 0.56 -27.82 -0.53
CA GLY A 13 0.43 -27.85 0.93
C GLY A 13 -0.67 -26.91 1.40
N THR A 14 -1.43 -27.30 2.42
CA THR A 14 -2.43 -26.43 3.05
C THR A 14 -2.20 -26.37 4.55
N PHE A 15 -2.28 -25.17 5.11
CA PHE A 15 -2.32 -24.95 6.54
C PHE A 15 -3.46 -23.99 6.88
N ASP A 16 -4.39 -24.45 7.69
CA ASP A 16 -5.53 -23.65 8.14
C ASP A 16 -5.48 -23.45 9.65
N MET A 17 -5.60 -22.20 10.08
CA MET A 17 -5.66 -21.80 11.47
C MET A 17 -6.96 -21.02 11.73
N SER A 18 -7.68 -21.43 12.77
CA SER A 18 -8.87 -20.74 13.26
C SER A 18 -8.80 -20.54 14.77
N GLY A 19 -8.72 -19.28 15.21
CA GLY A 19 -8.41 -18.93 16.59
C GLY A 19 -7.02 -19.40 17.03
N GLY A 20 -6.77 -19.37 18.34
CA GLY A 20 -5.56 -19.89 18.96
C GLY A 20 -4.29 -19.07 18.69
N THR A 21 -3.14 -19.68 18.97
CA THR A 21 -1.82 -19.09 18.79
C THR A 21 -0.89 -20.02 18.03
N LEU A 22 -0.22 -19.50 17.01
CA LEU A 22 0.89 -20.15 16.32
C LEU A 22 2.13 -19.28 16.55
N ASP A 23 3.17 -19.86 17.14
CA ASP A 23 4.44 -19.16 17.34
C ASP A 23 5.55 -19.97 16.71
N VAL A 24 6.21 -19.41 15.70
CA VAL A 24 7.29 -20.04 14.95
C VAL A 24 8.57 -19.25 15.23
N GLY A 25 9.54 -19.90 15.88
CA GLY A 25 10.78 -19.23 16.30
C GLY A 25 11.79 -18.94 15.19
N ASP A 26 11.40 -19.15 13.93
CA ASP A 26 12.20 -19.05 12.71
C ASP A 26 11.22 -18.83 11.53
N ASP A 27 11.67 -18.87 10.29
CA ASP A 27 10.87 -18.56 9.10
C ASP A 27 9.52 -19.27 9.00
N ILE A 28 8.54 -18.61 8.38
CA ILE A 28 7.36 -19.27 7.79
C ILE A 28 7.43 -19.13 6.27
N THR A 29 7.47 -20.26 5.56
CA THR A 29 7.45 -20.28 4.10
C THR A 29 6.20 -20.99 3.59
N VAL A 30 5.38 -20.28 2.83
CA VAL A 30 4.22 -20.81 2.11
C VAL A 30 4.55 -20.81 0.62
N GLY A 31 4.77 -22.02 0.11
CA GLY A 31 5.28 -22.29 -1.21
C GLY A 31 6.80 -22.25 -1.26
N ASP A 32 7.38 -23.38 -1.62
CA ASP A 32 8.80 -23.52 -1.92
C ASP A 32 8.93 -24.17 -3.30
N THR A 33 8.92 -25.51 -3.35
CA THR A 33 8.94 -26.27 -4.60
C THR A 33 7.57 -26.41 -5.26
N VAL A 34 6.49 -26.27 -4.48
CA VAL A 34 5.10 -26.35 -4.94
C VAL A 34 4.26 -25.24 -4.33
N MET A 35 3.04 -25.06 -4.85
CA MET A 35 2.07 -24.13 -4.29
C MET A 35 1.70 -24.50 -2.84
N GLY A 36 1.71 -23.51 -1.97
CA GLY A 36 1.17 -23.57 -0.62
C GLY A 36 -0.05 -22.68 -0.47
N THR A 37 -0.95 -23.05 0.43
CA THR A 37 -2.07 -22.20 0.84
C THR A 37 -2.09 -22.13 2.36
N MET A 38 -2.08 -20.92 2.89
CA MET A 38 -2.25 -20.66 4.31
C MET A 38 -3.52 -19.82 4.53
N THR A 39 -4.40 -20.29 5.40
CA THR A 39 -5.59 -19.55 5.82
C THR A 39 -5.53 -19.27 7.31
N MET A 40 -5.73 -18.02 7.71
CA MET A 40 -5.83 -17.62 9.11
C MET A 40 -7.15 -16.90 9.37
N SER A 41 -7.84 -17.27 10.45
CA SER A 41 -9.07 -16.62 10.89
C SER A 41 -9.07 -16.43 12.41
N ASN A 42 -9.21 -15.18 12.88
CA ASN A 42 -9.41 -14.82 14.30
C ASN A 42 -8.37 -15.34 15.32
N GLY A 43 -7.19 -15.78 14.87
CA GLY A 43 -6.09 -16.25 15.71
C GLY A 43 -4.92 -15.27 15.77
N ALA A 44 -3.87 -15.63 16.52
CA ALA A 44 -2.61 -14.88 16.54
C ALA A 44 -1.47 -15.76 16.02
N ALA A 45 -0.79 -15.34 14.97
CA ALA A 45 0.39 -16.01 14.44
C ALA A 45 1.62 -15.09 14.54
N SER A 46 2.78 -15.67 14.83
CA SER A 46 4.07 -14.97 14.79
C SER A 46 5.16 -15.83 14.17
N THR A 47 6.06 -15.17 13.42
CA THR A 47 7.39 -15.66 13.07
C THR A 47 8.42 -14.72 13.69
N ALA A 48 9.50 -15.28 14.26
CA ALA A 48 10.60 -14.49 14.79
C ALA A 48 11.53 -13.90 13.70
N ASP A 49 11.45 -14.44 12.49
CA ASP A 49 12.29 -14.06 11.35
C ASP A 49 11.41 -13.74 10.13
N ASP A 50 11.68 -14.34 8.96
CA ASP A 50 10.99 -13.99 7.72
C ASP A 50 9.63 -14.71 7.56
N PHE A 51 8.72 -14.08 6.82
CA PHE A 51 7.54 -14.72 6.26
C PHE A 51 7.59 -14.65 4.74
N ILE A 52 7.51 -15.80 4.07
CA ILE A 52 7.74 -15.91 2.64
C ILE A 52 6.53 -16.54 1.97
N LEU A 53 5.97 -15.84 0.98
CA LEU A 53 4.97 -16.32 0.03
C LEU A 53 5.61 -16.47 -1.35
N ASN A 54 5.67 -17.67 -1.88
CA ASN A 54 6.32 -17.92 -3.18
C ASN A 54 5.54 -18.91 -4.05
N THR A 55 5.94 -19.10 -5.31
CA THR A 55 5.48 -20.22 -6.16
C THR A 55 3.94 -20.27 -6.30
N LYS A 56 3.31 -19.15 -6.66
CA LYS A 56 1.85 -18.99 -6.82
C LYS A 56 1.04 -19.29 -5.55
N SER A 57 1.69 -19.27 -4.39
CA SER A 57 1.03 -19.55 -3.11
C SER A 57 0.12 -18.44 -2.66
N SER A 58 -0.65 -18.72 -1.62
CA SER A 58 -1.53 -17.72 -1.02
C SER A 58 -1.49 -17.72 0.51
N LEU A 59 -1.60 -16.52 1.08
CA LEU A 59 -2.05 -16.30 2.45
C LEU A 59 -3.37 -15.55 2.40
N THR A 60 -4.36 -16.04 3.14
CA THR A 60 -5.63 -15.38 3.37
C THR A 60 -5.84 -15.17 4.87
N MET A 61 -5.91 -13.91 5.29
CA MET A 61 -6.23 -13.50 6.66
C MET A 61 -7.66 -12.95 6.71
N THR A 62 -8.49 -13.53 7.59
CA THR A 62 -9.89 -13.12 7.81
C THR A 62 -10.09 -12.74 9.28
N GLY A 63 -9.36 -11.73 9.75
CA GLY A 63 -9.26 -11.37 11.17
C GLY A 63 -8.06 -11.99 11.90
N GLY A 64 -7.85 -11.56 13.16
CA GLY A 64 -6.71 -11.97 13.97
C GLY A 64 -5.47 -11.08 13.79
N THR A 65 -4.31 -11.57 14.21
CA THR A 65 -3.03 -10.85 14.11
C THR A 65 -1.94 -11.74 13.53
N LEU A 66 -1.17 -11.27 12.55
CA LEU A 66 0.07 -11.91 12.11
C LEU A 66 1.23 -10.95 12.33
N ARG A 67 2.24 -11.36 13.10
CA ARG A 67 3.48 -10.61 13.30
C ARG A 67 4.64 -11.30 12.58
N VAL A 68 5.38 -10.54 11.78
CA VAL A 68 6.60 -10.97 11.10
C VAL A 68 7.77 -10.24 11.75
N GLY A 69 8.72 -10.99 12.30
CA GLY A 69 9.82 -10.46 13.12
C GLY A 69 10.95 -9.81 12.33
N ASP A 70 11.11 -10.18 11.06
CA ASP A 70 12.00 -9.50 10.11
C ASP A 70 11.20 -9.10 8.85
N ARG A 71 11.39 -9.80 7.71
CA ARG A 71 10.85 -9.37 6.42
C ARG A 71 9.66 -10.21 5.97
N LEU A 72 8.68 -9.54 5.36
CA LEU A 72 7.63 -10.21 4.59
C LEU A 72 8.01 -10.17 3.11
N THR A 73 8.05 -11.33 2.45
CA THR A 73 8.34 -11.44 1.02
C THR A 73 7.19 -12.10 0.30
N THR A 74 6.65 -11.45 -0.73
CA THR A 74 5.68 -12.06 -1.65
C THR A 74 6.26 -12.05 -3.07
N ALA A 75 6.46 -13.24 -3.63
CA ALA A 75 7.14 -13.43 -4.92
C ALA A 75 6.48 -14.54 -5.75
N GLY A 76 6.95 -14.75 -6.98
CA GLY A 76 6.54 -15.90 -7.80
C GLY A 76 5.04 -15.97 -8.09
N ASN A 77 4.38 -14.82 -8.28
CA ASN A 77 2.94 -14.66 -8.50
C ASN A 77 2.08 -15.12 -7.30
N ALA A 78 2.65 -15.07 -6.09
CA ALA A 78 1.92 -15.33 -4.87
C ALA A 78 0.94 -14.20 -4.53
N ASN A 79 -0.06 -14.54 -3.71
CA ASN A 79 -1.17 -13.67 -3.35
C ASN A 79 -1.26 -13.53 -1.82
N LEU A 80 -1.16 -12.30 -1.32
CA LEU A 80 -1.52 -11.94 0.04
C LEU A 80 -2.91 -11.31 0.02
N PHE A 81 -3.82 -11.84 0.84
CA PHE A 81 -5.16 -11.29 1.01
C PHE A 81 -5.44 -11.03 2.48
N VAL A 82 -5.76 -9.78 2.83
CA VAL A 82 -6.12 -9.35 4.19
C VAL A 82 -7.54 -8.79 4.15
N ASP A 83 -8.45 -9.50 4.80
CA ASP A 83 -9.84 -9.10 5.00
C ASP A 83 -10.16 -9.12 6.50
N GLY A 84 -9.65 -8.09 7.17
CA GLY A 84 -9.77 -7.88 8.61
C GLY A 84 -8.55 -8.38 9.36
N GLY A 85 -8.43 -7.91 10.61
CA GLY A 85 -7.26 -8.18 11.44
C GLY A 85 -6.09 -7.24 11.15
N GLU A 86 -4.93 -7.60 11.69
CA GLU A 86 -3.69 -6.82 11.60
C GLU A 86 -2.51 -7.70 11.18
N LEU A 87 -1.82 -7.29 10.12
CA LEU A 87 -0.52 -7.83 9.72
C LEU A 87 0.55 -6.80 10.04
N THR A 88 1.50 -7.16 10.89
CA THR A 88 2.62 -6.29 11.26
C THR A 88 3.93 -6.92 10.82
N VAL A 89 4.77 -6.16 10.14
CA VAL A 89 6.09 -6.53 9.64
C VAL A 89 7.11 -5.61 10.29
N ASP A 90 8.05 -6.19 11.03
CA ASP A 90 8.99 -5.44 11.85
C ASP A 90 10.12 -4.77 11.04
N ASP A 91 10.41 -5.26 9.83
CA ASP A 91 11.35 -4.64 8.89
C ASP A 91 10.67 -4.34 7.55
N ASP A 92 11.17 -4.91 6.44
CA ASP A 92 10.71 -4.63 5.08
C ASP A 92 9.58 -5.58 4.61
N PHE A 93 8.67 -5.06 3.79
CA PHE A 93 7.72 -5.84 3.01
C PHE A 93 8.04 -5.72 1.51
N PHE A 94 8.46 -6.83 0.90
CA PHE A 94 8.75 -6.93 -0.52
C PHE A 94 7.64 -7.59 -1.34
N LEU A 95 7.32 -6.96 -2.47
CA LEU A 95 6.46 -7.49 -3.53
C LEU A 95 7.26 -7.64 -4.83
N PHE A 96 7.59 -8.88 -5.18
CA PHE A 96 8.36 -9.23 -6.38
C PHE A 96 7.48 -9.77 -7.52
N GLY A 97 7.89 -9.50 -8.75
CA GLY A 97 7.30 -10.05 -9.97
C GLY A 97 5.83 -9.67 -10.13
N ASP A 98 4.98 -10.65 -10.47
CA ASP A 98 3.54 -10.45 -10.56
C ASP A 98 2.84 -10.73 -9.22
N ALA A 99 3.55 -10.65 -8.09
CA ALA A 99 2.96 -10.77 -6.77
C ALA A 99 1.84 -9.74 -6.55
N ARG A 100 0.84 -10.16 -5.77
CA ARG A 100 -0.33 -9.35 -5.45
C ARG A 100 -0.53 -9.32 -3.94
N ALA A 101 -0.74 -8.12 -3.40
CA ALA A 101 -1.30 -7.92 -2.08
C ALA A 101 -2.66 -7.23 -2.22
N THR A 102 -3.68 -7.71 -1.50
CA THR A 102 -5.00 -7.10 -1.48
C THR A 102 -5.46 -6.92 -0.05
N VAL A 103 -5.91 -5.71 0.27
CA VAL A 103 -6.49 -5.36 1.56
C VAL A 103 -7.93 -4.92 1.32
N ASP A 104 -8.87 -5.78 1.69
CA ASP A 104 -10.31 -5.50 1.60
C ASP A 104 -10.81 -4.85 2.89
N SER A 105 -10.27 -5.26 4.03
CA SER A 105 -10.47 -4.64 5.34
C SER A 105 -9.30 -4.95 6.27
N GLY A 106 -9.20 -4.29 7.43
CA GLY A 106 -8.10 -4.49 8.39
C GLY A 106 -6.88 -3.60 8.15
N SER A 107 -5.69 -4.06 8.56
CA SER A 107 -4.46 -3.28 8.40
C SER A 107 -3.21 -4.10 8.08
N ILE A 108 -2.34 -3.52 7.26
CA ILE A 108 -0.93 -3.92 7.11
C ILE A 108 -0.07 -2.78 7.64
N ILE A 109 0.84 -3.08 8.57
CA ILE A 109 1.78 -2.13 9.16
C ILE A 109 3.19 -2.66 8.88
N VAL A 110 3.99 -1.88 8.16
CA VAL A 110 5.38 -2.19 7.84
C VAL A 110 6.26 -1.16 8.56
N HIS A 111 7.15 -1.60 9.43
CA HIS A 111 7.96 -0.68 10.24
C HIS A 111 9.20 -0.14 9.52
N ASP A 112 9.57 -0.68 8.36
CA ASP A 112 10.56 -0.06 7.49
C ASP A 112 9.98 0.21 6.09
N LYS A 113 10.40 -0.53 5.06
CA LYS A 113 10.07 -0.20 3.67
C LYS A 113 8.97 -1.10 3.14
N LEU A 114 7.96 -0.49 2.53
CA LEU A 114 7.14 -1.19 1.56
C LEU A 114 7.80 -1.07 0.18
N ARG A 115 8.38 -2.16 -0.31
CA ARG A 115 9.14 -2.20 -1.55
C ARG A 115 8.44 -3.07 -2.59
N PHE A 116 8.40 -2.54 -3.80
CA PHE A 116 7.96 -3.27 -4.98
C PHE A 116 9.19 -3.44 -5.84
N ASP A 117 9.81 -4.58 -5.71
CA ASP A 117 11.12 -4.83 -6.27
C ASP A 117 10.93 -5.86 -7.38
N ASP A 118 10.98 -5.48 -8.65
CA ASP A 118 11.34 -6.43 -9.71
C ASP A 118 11.58 -5.78 -11.06
N ASP A 119 12.19 -6.58 -11.94
CA ASP A 119 12.38 -6.46 -13.38
C ASP A 119 11.39 -5.51 -14.10
N VAL A 120 11.90 -4.71 -15.05
CA VAL A 120 11.15 -3.73 -15.87
C VAL A 120 9.90 -4.30 -16.58
N LEU A 121 9.73 -5.61 -16.60
CA LEU A 121 8.62 -6.33 -17.21
C LEU A 121 7.53 -6.80 -16.23
N ARG A 122 7.80 -6.83 -14.93
CA ARG A 122 6.86 -7.36 -13.92
C ARG A 122 6.84 -6.45 -12.71
N THR A 123 5.64 -6.07 -12.31
CA THR A 123 5.47 -5.08 -11.26
C THR A 123 4.53 -5.65 -10.22
N GLY A 124 5.04 -5.78 -9.00
CA GLY A 124 4.25 -6.10 -7.83
C GLY A 124 3.10 -5.10 -7.71
N LYS A 125 1.94 -5.58 -7.32
CA LYS A 125 0.75 -4.73 -7.20
C LYS A 125 0.13 -4.90 -5.83
N MET A 126 -0.18 -3.77 -5.21
CA MET A 126 -0.99 -3.70 -4.01
C MET A 126 -2.33 -3.05 -4.35
N THR A 127 -3.43 -3.68 -3.93
CA THR A 127 -4.78 -3.14 -4.04
C THR A 127 -5.34 -2.94 -2.65
N ILE A 128 -5.87 -1.76 -2.35
CA ILE A 128 -6.44 -1.40 -1.06
C ILE A 128 -7.89 -0.96 -1.31
N ASN A 129 -8.83 -1.88 -1.14
CA ASN A 129 -10.27 -1.62 -1.33
C ASN A 129 -10.93 -1.08 -0.06
N GLY A 130 -10.34 -1.42 1.09
CA GLY A 130 -10.71 -0.93 2.41
C GLY A 130 -9.55 -1.11 3.38
N GLY A 131 -9.72 -0.66 4.63
CA GLY A 131 -8.66 -0.76 5.63
C GLY A 131 -7.49 0.20 5.39
N VAL A 132 -6.35 -0.12 6.00
CA VAL A 132 -5.17 0.77 6.00
C VAL A 132 -3.88 0.00 5.76
N VAL A 133 -3.08 0.44 4.80
CA VAL A 133 -1.68 0.03 4.69
C VAL A 133 -0.78 1.18 5.14
N ARG A 134 0.16 0.89 6.03
CA ARG A 134 1.14 1.84 6.55
C ARG A 134 2.56 1.34 6.32
N SER A 135 3.47 2.23 5.94
CA SER A 135 4.91 1.98 5.96
C SER A 135 5.70 3.19 6.41
N ASN A 136 6.95 3.02 6.84
CA ASN A 136 7.83 4.17 7.12
C ASN A 136 8.37 4.76 5.82
N GLU A 137 8.67 3.89 4.87
CA GLU A 137 9.24 4.25 3.58
C GLU A 137 8.45 3.58 2.42
N PHE A 138 8.45 4.20 1.24
CA PHE A 138 7.84 3.67 0.02
C PHE A 138 8.86 3.55 -1.13
N GLY A 139 9.02 2.34 -1.65
CA GLY A 139 9.88 2.05 -2.80
C GLY A 139 11.37 2.19 -2.50
N TYR A 140 12.17 1.87 -3.51
CA TYR A 140 13.63 2.01 -3.48
C TYR A 140 14.06 2.94 -4.62
N VAL A 141 14.99 3.84 -4.33
CA VAL A 141 15.66 4.63 -5.36
C VAL A 141 17.14 4.31 -5.23
N ASP A 142 17.63 3.44 -6.11
CA ASP A 142 19.06 3.40 -6.32
C ASP A 142 19.47 4.70 -6.99
N VAL A 143 20.33 5.47 -6.35
CA VAL A 143 20.87 6.71 -6.93
C VAL A 143 21.79 6.44 -8.14
N SER A 144 22.13 5.17 -8.40
CA SER A 144 23.00 4.75 -9.50
C SER A 144 22.28 4.04 -10.65
N ASP A 145 21.02 3.63 -10.47
CA ASP A 145 20.26 2.90 -11.48
C ASP A 145 18.92 3.59 -11.78
N VAL A 146 18.67 3.87 -13.07
CA VAL A 146 17.50 4.63 -13.56
C VAL A 146 16.20 3.81 -13.44
N HIS A 147 16.30 2.56 -13.00
CA HIS A 147 15.17 1.71 -12.74
C HIS A 147 14.52 2.12 -11.42
N ILE A 148 13.61 3.07 -11.55
CA ILE A 148 12.62 3.40 -10.54
C ILE A 148 11.69 2.19 -10.43
N LEU A 149 12.02 1.25 -9.55
CA LEU A 149 11.17 0.11 -9.24
C LEU A 149 10.11 0.57 -8.24
N ARG A 150 9.03 1.11 -8.79
CA ARG A 150 7.86 1.54 -8.05
C ARG A 150 6.70 0.68 -8.53
N GLY A 151 6.14 -0.08 -7.60
CA GLY A 151 5.00 -0.93 -7.85
C GLY A 151 3.77 -0.14 -8.25
N ILE A 152 2.69 -0.85 -8.52
CA ILE A 152 1.37 -0.23 -8.64
C ILE A 152 0.66 -0.35 -7.30
N VAL A 153 0.29 0.79 -6.72
CA VAL A 153 -0.63 0.86 -5.58
C VAL A 153 -1.98 1.36 -6.11
N GLU A 154 -2.97 0.49 -6.08
CA GLU A 154 -4.35 0.81 -6.41
C GLU A 154 -5.14 1.03 -5.12
N ILE A 155 -5.76 2.20 -4.99
CA ILE A 155 -6.55 2.58 -3.81
C ILE A 155 -7.98 2.82 -4.27
N ASN A 156 -8.91 2.06 -3.70
CA ASN A 156 -10.34 2.09 -3.99
C ASN A 156 -11.14 2.23 -2.69
N GLY A 157 -12.43 2.55 -2.81
CA GLY A 157 -13.40 2.57 -1.74
C GLY A 157 -12.98 3.41 -0.55
N SER A 158 -12.87 2.75 0.60
CA SER A 158 -12.45 3.38 1.86
C SER A 158 -11.00 3.09 2.22
N GLY A 159 -10.24 2.48 1.30
CA GLY A 159 -8.85 2.12 1.50
C GLY A 159 -7.96 3.35 1.72
N ALA A 160 -6.96 3.19 2.57
CA ALA A 160 -5.96 4.22 2.82
C ALA A 160 -4.54 3.65 2.73
N TYR A 161 -3.65 4.43 2.12
CA TYR A 161 -2.20 4.20 2.19
C TYR A 161 -1.53 5.37 2.91
N GLN A 162 -0.68 5.07 3.88
CA GLN A 162 0.03 6.04 4.69
C GLN A 162 1.53 5.72 4.69
N VAL A 163 2.35 6.76 4.52
CA VAL A 163 3.81 6.65 4.62
C VAL A 163 4.28 7.65 5.68
N GLU A 164 5.17 7.26 6.57
CA GLU A 164 5.66 8.20 7.58
C GLU A 164 6.31 9.44 6.95
N ALA A 165 6.13 10.57 7.64
CA ALA A 165 6.81 11.79 7.24
C ALA A 165 8.30 11.66 7.55
N PHE A 166 9.13 12.36 6.79
CA PHE A 166 10.53 12.47 7.18
C PHE A 166 10.64 13.04 8.58
N ASN A 167 11.34 12.32 9.45
CA ASN A 167 12.03 12.96 10.53
C ASN A 167 13.53 12.95 10.21
N PRO A 168 14.11 14.06 9.75
CA PRO A 168 15.56 14.20 9.63
C PRO A 168 16.16 14.22 11.04
N GLY A 169 16.27 13.05 11.66
CA GLY A 169 17.16 12.87 12.79
C GLY A 169 18.59 13.23 12.37
N PRO A 170 19.46 13.64 13.31
CA PRO A 170 20.80 14.15 13.01
C PRO A 170 21.75 13.13 12.33
N ILE A 171 21.32 11.89 12.11
CA ILE A 171 22.15 10.78 11.62
C ILE A 171 21.43 9.90 10.57
N SER A 172 20.31 10.36 9.98
CA SER A 172 19.64 9.60 8.92
C SER A 172 20.45 9.67 7.62
N SER A 173 21.21 8.61 7.33
CA SER A 173 22.01 8.47 6.11
C SER A 173 21.22 7.93 4.92
N SER A 174 19.91 7.71 5.03
CA SER A 174 19.06 7.35 3.88
C SER A 174 18.46 8.63 3.28
N PRO A 175 18.96 9.13 2.13
CA PRO A 175 18.41 10.30 1.47
C PRO A 175 17.10 9.99 0.72
N VAL A 176 16.62 8.74 0.72
CA VAL A 176 15.55 8.32 -0.19
C VAL A 176 14.61 7.32 0.45
N SER A 177 13.61 7.83 1.17
CA SER A 177 12.21 7.55 0.84
C SER A 177 11.29 8.29 1.80
N GLN A 178 10.97 9.54 1.46
CA GLN A 178 9.78 10.18 2.04
C GLN A 178 8.85 10.55 0.93
N LEU A 179 7.63 10.06 1.07
CA LEU A 179 6.55 10.43 0.19
C LEU A 179 6.15 11.87 0.50
N SER A 180 6.88 12.85 -0.02
CA SER A 180 6.48 14.26 0.05
C SER A 180 5.23 14.49 -0.80
N VAL A 181 4.43 15.52 -0.49
CA VAL A 181 3.21 15.83 -1.28
C VAL A 181 3.52 16.03 -2.78
N PRO A 182 4.53 16.83 -3.18
CA PRO A 182 4.86 16.99 -4.61
C PRO A 182 5.29 15.68 -5.27
N TYR A 183 6.02 14.84 -4.55
CA TYR A 183 6.46 13.55 -5.08
C TYR A 183 5.30 12.56 -5.19
N ALA A 184 4.38 12.52 -4.23
CA ALA A 184 3.15 11.74 -4.32
C ALA A 184 2.29 12.16 -5.53
N GLN A 185 2.17 13.47 -5.77
CA GLN A 185 1.48 14.00 -6.97
C GLN A 185 2.14 13.52 -8.26
N GLN A 186 3.47 13.52 -8.32
CA GLN A 186 4.22 12.98 -9.46
C GLN A 186 3.94 11.49 -9.65
N LEU A 187 3.96 10.70 -8.58
CA LEU A 187 3.70 9.26 -8.65
C LEU A 187 2.27 8.92 -9.12
N ILE A 188 1.28 9.75 -8.75
CA ILE A 188 -0.08 9.66 -9.27
C ILE A 188 -0.11 9.99 -10.77
N ALA A 189 0.56 11.08 -11.18
CA ALA A 189 0.62 11.49 -12.58
C ALA A 189 1.31 10.44 -13.47
N ASP A 190 2.30 9.74 -12.92
CA ASP A 190 3.04 8.66 -13.59
C ASP A 190 2.31 7.30 -13.56
N GLY A 191 1.19 7.19 -12.83
CA GLY A 191 0.37 5.97 -12.76
C GLY A 191 0.87 4.89 -11.79
N TYR A 192 1.75 5.24 -10.84
CA TYR A 192 2.16 4.34 -9.75
C TYR A 192 1.11 4.26 -8.63
N PHE A 193 0.33 5.34 -8.45
CA PHE A 193 -0.84 5.37 -7.60
C PHE A 193 -2.08 5.58 -8.46
N ILE A 194 -3.01 4.62 -8.41
CA ILE A 194 -4.21 4.60 -9.27
C ILE A 194 -5.47 4.31 -8.47
N THR A 195 -6.62 4.51 -9.09
CA THR A 195 -7.92 4.00 -8.66
C THR A 195 -8.64 3.40 -9.87
N SER A 196 -9.42 2.33 -9.68
CA SER A 196 -10.27 1.76 -10.72
C SER A 196 -11.74 2.21 -10.61
N GLU A 197 -12.07 3.06 -9.64
CA GLU A 197 -13.43 3.55 -9.46
C GLU A 197 -13.87 4.48 -10.60
N LEU A 198 -15.12 4.31 -11.05
CA LEU A 198 -15.72 5.17 -12.06
C LEU A 198 -16.06 6.54 -11.45
N ALA A 199 -15.61 7.61 -12.11
CA ALA A 199 -15.87 8.99 -11.69
C ALA A 199 -17.38 9.30 -11.50
N PRO A 200 -17.74 10.24 -10.58
CA PRO A 200 -16.86 11.12 -9.83
C PRO A 200 -16.75 10.66 -8.38
N LEU A 201 -16.08 9.53 -8.14
CA LEU A 201 -15.36 9.35 -6.89
C LEU A 201 -13.90 9.67 -7.21
N SER A 202 -13.54 10.89 -6.86
CA SER A 202 -12.23 11.46 -7.11
C SER A 202 -11.14 10.54 -6.55
N LEU A 203 -9.96 10.48 -7.18
CA LEU A 203 -8.78 10.04 -6.45
C LEU A 203 -8.67 10.89 -5.19
N VAL A 204 -8.33 10.30 -4.06
CA VAL A 204 -8.44 10.95 -2.77
C VAL A 204 -7.11 10.78 -1.98
N ALA A 205 -6.08 11.65 -2.13
CA ALA A 205 -4.98 11.99 -1.14
C ALA A 205 -4.94 13.42 -0.39
N THR A 206 -5.37 13.54 0.86
CA THR A 206 -5.34 14.73 1.74
C THR A 206 -4.18 14.47 2.63
N SER A 207 -3.27 15.42 2.73
CA SER A 207 -2.30 15.39 3.82
C SER A 207 -3.06 15.60 5.14
N ILE A 208 -3.35 14.52 5.86
CA ILE A 208 -3.69 14.63 7.28
C ILE A 208 -2.38 14.48 8.03
N VAL A 209 -1.95 15.58 8.64
CA VAL A 209 -0.90 15.54 9.66
C VAL A 209 -1.50 14.85 10.87
N VAL A 210 -1.27 13.55 11.02
CA VAL A 210 -1.71 12.79 12.20
C VAL A 210 -0.66 13.01 13.29
N PRO A 211 -1.04 13.53 14.48
CA PRO A 211 -0.16 13.48 15.63
C PRO A 211 0.07 12.02 16.05
N GLU A 212 1.35 11.64 16.10
CA GLU A 212 1.94 10.51 16.83
C GLU A 212 1.83 9.10 16.23
N PHE A 213 2.92 8.68 15.60
CA PHE A 213 3.51 7.34 15.70
C PHE A 213 4.85 7.52 16.41
N ASP A 214 5.09 6.80 17.52
CA ASP A 214 6.32 6.90 18.32
C ASP A 214 6.82 8.32 18.65
N GLY A 215 5.89 9.28 18.80
CA GLY A 215 6.21 10.69 19.08
C GLY A 215 6.64 11.53 17.86
N ARG A 216 6.37 11.07 16.63
CA ARG A 216 6.70 11.80 15.38
C ARG A 216 5.44 12.23 14.61
N THR A 217 5.60 13.31 13.84
CA THR A 217 4.57 13.89 12.96
C THR A 217 4.43 13.04 11.70
N ASN A 218 3.23 12.53 11.40
CA ASN A 218 2.99 11.66 10.25
C ASN A 218 2.39 12.39 9.05
N VAL A 219 2.60 11.86 7.83
CA VAL A 219 1.88 12.25 6.62
C VAL A 219 0.91 11.11 6.26
N ALA A 220 -0.36 11.27 6.57
CA ALA A 220 -1.39 10.41 5.99
C ALA A 220 -1.89 11.02 4.68
N PHE A 221 -2.22 10.19 3.69
CA PHE A 221 -2.87 10.60 2.44
C PHE A 221 -4.35 10.17 2.42
N THR A 222 -5.30 11.10 2.44
CA THR A 222 -6.78 10.86 2.34
C THR A 222 -7.61 12.02 1.70
N GLN A 223 -7.64 12.21 0.36
CA GLN A 223 -8.21 13.31 -0.53
C GLN A 223 -7.38 14.32 -1.45
N ILE A 224 -7.01 13.99 -2.71
CA ILE A 224 -6.38 14.78 -3.83
C ILE A 224 -7.38 14.59 -4.95
N SER A 225 -8.51 15.25 -4.80
CA SER A 225 -9.53 15.24 -5.82
C SER A 225 -9.02 16.00 -7.04
N LEU A 226 -8.51 15.29 -8.04
CA LEU A 226 -8.46 15.82 -9.40
C LEU A 226 -9.89 15.80 -9.94
N VAL A 227 -10.73 16.75 -9.50
CA VAL A 227 -11.89 17.11 -10.32
C VAL A 227 -11.28 17.74 -11.56
N PRO A 228 -11.50 17.23 -12.78
CA PRO A 228 -11.21 18.01 -13.96
C PRO A 228 -12.04 19.28 -13.80
N GLU A 229 -11.41 20.46 -13.70
CA GLU A 229 -12.17 21.69 -13.96
C GLU A 229 -12.86 21.44 -15.31
N PRO A 230 -14.20 21.58 -15.38
CA PRO A 230 -14.87 21.44 -16.66
C PRO A 230 -14.26 22.48 -17.60
N ALA A 231 -13.41 22.00 -18.51
CA ALA A 231 -12.76 22.84 -19.48
C ALA A 231 -13.87 23.51 -20.30
N SER A 232 -13.95 24.84 -20.18
CA SER A 232 -14.67 25.75 -21.08
C SER A 232 -16.18 25.60 -21.18
N ALA A 233 -16.90 26.38 -20.38
CA ALA A 233 -17.94 27.24 -20.95
C ALA A 233 -17.30 28.60 -21.28
N THR A 234 -16.46 28.62 -22.33
CA THR A 234 -16.02 29.86 -22.98
C THR A 234 -17.21 30.44 -23.75
N GLY A 235 -18.14 31.02 -23.01
CA GLY A 235 -19.19 31.89 -23.52
C GLY A 235 -18.65 33.31 -23.63
N LEU A 236 -18.07 33.62 -24.78
CA LEU A 236 -17.71 34.93 -25.28
C LEU A 236 -18.83 35.97 -24.98
N LEU A 237 -18.52 37.06 -24.26
CA LEU A 237 -19.20 38.36 -24.42
C LEU A 237 -18.35 39.48 -23.79
N LEU A 238 -17.40 39.98 -24.59
CA LEU A 238 -16.95 41.37 -24.50
C LEU A 238 -18.02 42.26 -25.16
N THR A 239 -18.62 43.17 -24.39
CA THR A 239 -19.21 44.48 -24.79
C THR A 239 -19.78 45.04 -23.47
N GLY A 240 -19.15 46.02 -22.82
CA GLY A 240 -19.14 47.41 -23.26
C GLY A 240 -20.28 48.17 -22.55
N GLY A 241 -19.93 49.04 -21.60
CA GLY A 241 -20.76 50.21 -21.30
C GLY A 241 -21.47 50.27 -19.94
N LEU A 242 -21.18 51.39 -19.27
CA LEU A 242 -22.07 52.19 -18.41
C LEU A 242 -22.31 51.78 -16.95
N LEU A 243 -21.59 52.53 -16.10
CA LEU A 243 -22.20 53.31 -15.01
C LEU A 243 -23.69 53.59 -15.23
N LEU A 244 -24.53 53.25 -14.24
CA LEU A 244 -25.73 54.03 -13.94
C LEU A 244 -26.01 54.02 -12.43
N ARG A 245 -25.97 55.24 -11.87
CA ARG A 245 -26.34 55.64 -10.52
C ARG A 245 -27.68 55.05 -10.10
N ARG A 246 -27.77 54.53 -8.87
CA ARG A 246 -29.02 54.51 -8.11
C ARG A 246 -29.51 55.94 -7.94
N ARG A 247 -30.73 56.21 -8.41
CA ARG A 247 -31.49 57.42 -8.13
C ARG A 247 -32.66 56.98 -7.25
N ASP A 248 -32.57 57.26 -5.96
CA ASP A 248 -33.69 57.12 -5.04
C ASP A 248 -34.73 58.20 -5.39
N LEU A 249 -35.90 57.76 -5.83
CA LEU A 249 -37.14 58.54 -5.83
C LEU A 249 -38.28 57.53 -5.59
N LEU A 250 -38.73 57.43 -4.34
CA LEU A 250 -40.07 56.99 -4.02
C LEU A 250 -40.83 58.19 -3.45
N SER A 251 -41.96 58.43 -4.12
CA SER A 251 -43.17 59.12 -3.69
C SER A 251 -43.65 58.72 -2.31
#